data_AF-A0A6H9KSR3-F1
#
_entry.id   AF-A0A6H9KSR3-F1
#
_cell.length_a   1.000
_cell.length_b   1.000
_cell.length_c   1.000
_cell.angle_alpha   90.00
_cell.angle_beta   90.00
_cell.angle_gamma   90.00
#
_symmetry.space_group_name_H-M   'P 1'
#
loop_
_entity.id
_entity.type
_entity.pdbx_description
1 polymer ?
#
loop_
_entity_poly.entity_id
_entity_poly.type
_entity_poly.pdbx_seq_one_letter_code
_entity_poly.pdbx_strand_id
1 'polypeptide(L)'
;MNWRDFQEKFTKGIFFLSASSTSIIILMIIFFLFQQGFDIVGELPLEDDIVIVVNENVPVRELSPLDIKNINDRIVTNWKEFRGGINQEIKYITDDYIDDDETLMEVLRATPFSVGPVYLDEWKVEDQSGLVQLELENISYLSLLTGEFWFPTAEPVMQLGIMPLILASLLVTFGSILFATPIGIGVAVYLSEIADPTINKILKPFFEILAGIPSVVFGFFGLVIVVPLVQETFNLPVGETALVGMIVLAVMALPTIISVAEDSLSAVPKALREASLALGATKWQTIYKVIIPAGFSGITTGVVLGIGRVIGETMVVLMVTGNAAAMPNSILKPVRTMTATIAAELGEAPFGGVHFKSLFFIACILFVFTLLINLIAEYLIEKQTKN
;
A
#
# COMPACT_ATOMS: atom_id res chain seq x y z
N MET A 1 -48.47 8.20 28.28
CA MET A 1 -47.11 8.42 27.72
C MET A 1 -47.14 9.79 27.05
N ASN A 2 -46.29 10.72 27.48
CA ASN A 2 -46.34 12.09 27.00
C ASN A 2 -45.90 12.12 25.52
N TRP A 3 -46.49 12.99 24.68
CA TRP A 3 -46.14 13.06 23.24
C TRP A 3 -44.64 13.32 23.02
N ARG A 4 -44.02 14.10 23.92
CA ARG A 4 -42.56 14.31 23.97
C ARG A 4 -41.77 13.04 24.25
N ASP A 5 -42.22 12.18 25.17
CA ASP A 5 -41.52 10.92 25.50
C ASP A 5 -41.55 9.93 24.33
N PHE A 6 -42.64 9.94 23.55
CA PHE A 6 -42.74 9.15 22.33
C PHE A 6 -41.79 9.68 21.25
N GLN A 7 -41.76 11.00 21.02
CA GLN A 7 -40.84 11.63 20.07
C GLN A 7 -39.37 11.36 20.43
N GLU A 8 -39.01 11.45 21.70
CA GLU A 8 -37.65 11.18 22.19
C GLU A 8 -37.25 9.70 22.02
N LYS A 9 -38.13 8.76 22.38
CA LYS A 9 -37.87 7.33 22.16
C LYS A 9 -37.76 6.99 20.68
N PHE A 10 -38.60 7.61 19.84
CA PHE A 10 -38.57 7.42 18.40
C PHE A 10 -37.28 7.96 17.77
N THR A 11 -36.84 9.17 18.13
CA THR A 11 -35.56 9.72 17.65
C THR A 11 -34.36 8.90 18.13
N LYS A 12 -34.33 8.49 19.40
CA LYS A 12 -33.29 7.58 19.92
C LYS A 12 -33.27 6.25 19.16
N GLY A 13 -34.45 5.70 18.83
CA GLY A 13 -34.57 4.50 18.00
C GLY A 13 -34.00 4.68 16.60
N ILE A 14 -34.27 5.82 15.95
CA ILE A 14 -33.70 6.15 14.63
C ILE A 14 -32.17 6.25 14.70
N PHE A 15 -31.62 6.97 15.70
CA PHE A 15 -30.17 7.10 15.84
C PHE A 15 -29.49 5.75 16.10
N PHE A 16 -30.10 4.90 16.93
CA PHE A 16 -29.60 3.56 17.19
C PHE A 16 -29.62 2.66 15.94
N LEU A 17 -30.72 2.69 15.18
CA LEU A 17 -30.84 1.95 13.92
C LEU A 17 -29.84 2.43 12.87
N SER A 18 -29.63 3.75 12.76
CA SER A 18 -28.64 4.33 11.85
C SER A 18 -27.22 3.88 12.19
N ALA A 19 -26.81 4.03 13.47
CA ALA A 19 -25.49 3.61 13.92
C ALA A 19 -25.25 2.09 13.76
N SER A 20 -26.27 1.29 14.05
CA SER A 20 -26.21 -0.18 13.87
C SER A 20 -26.09 -0.56 12.39
N SER A 21 -26.82 0.13 11.50
CA SER A 21 -26.79 -0.13 10.06
C SER A 21 -25.41 0.15 9.48
N THR A 22 -24.80 1.28 9.82
CA THR A 22 -23.43 1.61 9.40
C THR A 22 -22.43 0.56 9.87
N SER A 23 -22.56 0.10 11.12
CA SER A 23 -21.68 -0.93 11.69
C SER A 23 -21.82 -2.26 10.96
N ILE A 24 -23.05 -2.69 10.65
CA ILE A 24 -23.32 -3.92 9.88
C ILE A 24 -22.72 -3.81 8.48
N ILE A 25 -22.90 -2.68 7.79
CA ILE A 25 -22.35 -2.47 6.44
C ILE A 25 -20.83 -2.55 6.48
N ILE A 26 -20.17 -1.90 7.45
CA ILE A 26 -18.71 -1.97 7.60
C ILE A 26 -18.26 -3.42 7.83
N LEU A 27 -18.94 -4.15 8.73
CA LEU A 27 -18.63 -5.56 8.97
C LEU A 27 -18.83 -6.42 7.72
N MET A 28 -19.86 -6.15 6.91
CA MET A 28 -20.06 -6.85 5.63
C MET A 28 -18.96 -6.52 4.61
N ILE A 29 -18.51 -5.27 4.52
CA ILE A 29 -17.40 -4.88 3.64
C ILE A 29 -16.11 -5.57 4.09
N ILE A 30 -15.83 -5.58 5.40
CA ILE A 30 -14.65 -6.26 5.95
C ILE A 30 -14.74 -7.76 5.70
N PHE A 31 -15.90 -8.37 5.95
CA PHE A 31 -16.12 -9.79 5.67
C PHE A 31 -15.89 -10.11 4.19
N PHE A 32 -16.48 -9.33 3.29
CA PHE A 32 -16.29 -9.48 1.85
C PHE A 32 -14.82 -9.33 1.44
N LEU A 33 -14.14 -8.31 1.99
CA LEU A 33 -12.72 -8.05 1.75
C LEU A 33 -11.87 -9.28 2.07
N PHE A 34 -12.02 -9.82 3.27
CA PHE A 34 -11.27 -10.99 3.73
C PHE A 34 -11.68 -12.27 3.02
N GLN A 35 -12.97 -12.43 2.70
CA GLN A 35 -13.44 -13.56 1.93
C GLN A 35 -12.75 -13.61 0.55
N GLN A 36 -12.70 -12.49 -0.17
CA GLN A 36 -12.04 -12.43 -1.48
C GLN A 36 -10.51 -12.56 -1.36
N GLY A 37 -9.90 -11.91 -0.36
CA GLY A 37 -8.45 -11.90 -0.21
C GLY A 37 -7.86 -13.24 0.20
N PHE A 38 -8.56 -14.06 0.98
CA PHE A 38 -8.08 -15.38 1.39
C PHE A 38 -8.36 -16.50 0.36
N ASP A 39 -9.28 -16.26 -0.57
CA ASP A 39 -9.68 -17.24 -1.60
C ASP A 39 -8.61 -17.48 -2.67
N ILE A 40 -7.58 -16.63 -2.75
CA ILE A 40 -6.47 -16.79 -3.71
C ILE A 40 -5.55 -17.99 -3.40
N VAL A 41 -5.51 -18.43 -2.15
CA VAL A 41 -4.55 -19.48 -1.76
C VAL A 41 -5.01 -20.83 -2.24
N GLY A 42 -4.12 -21.52 -2.94
CA GLY A 42 -4.42 -22.78 -3.62
C GLY A 42 -4.71 -22.62 -5.10
N GLU A 43 -4.84 -21.39 -5.62
CA GLU A 43 -4.96 -21.15 -7.05
C GLU A 43 -3.60 -21.23 -7.76
N LEU A 44 -3.65 -21.53 -9.06
CA LEU A 44 -2.49 -21.48 -9.92
C LEU A 44 -2.21 -20.02 -10.33
N PRO A 45 -0.94 -19.60 -10.42
CA PRO A 45 -0.57 -18.25 -10.87
C PRO A 45 -0.61 -18.13 -12.41
N LEU A 46 -1.64 -18.69 -13.03
CA LEU A 46 -1.88 -18.71 -14.46
C LEU A 46 -3.23 -18.05 -14.75
N GLU A 47 -3.41 -17.59 -15.97
CA GLU A 47 -4.76 -17.32 -16.48
C GLU A 47 -5.54 -18.64 -16.65
N ASP A 48 -6.86 -18.58 -16.50
CA ASP A 48 -7.74 -19.77 -16.44
C ASP A 48 -7.69 -20.66 -17.69
N ASP A 49 -7.15 -20.16 -18.79
CA ASP A 49 -7.07 -20.79 -20.10
C ASP A 49 -5.65 -21.19 -20.53
N ILE A 50 -4.62 -21.02 -19.69
CA ILE A 50 -3.24 -21.39 -20.02
C ILE A 50 -2.79 -22.61 -19.21
N VAL A 51 -2.09 -23.54 -19.87
CA VAL A 51 -1.33 -24.61 -19.22
C VAL A 51 0.11 -24.61 -19.69
N ILE A 52 1.04 -24.89 -18.78
CA ILE A 52 2.46 -25.03 -19.14
C ILE A 52 2.73 -26.49 -19.49
N VAL A 53 3.26 -26.72 -20.68
CA VAL A 53 3.51 -28.05 -21.23
C VAL A 53 5.00 -28.22 -21.50
N VAL A 54 5.52 -29.39 -21.19
CA VAL A 54 6.91 -29.78 -21.45
C VAL A 54 6.97 -31.03 -22.30
N ASN A 55 8.03 -31.15 -23.11
CA ASN A 55 8.35 -32.37 -23.83
C ASN A 55 8.58 -33.54 -22.85
N GLU A 56 8.14 -34.75 -23.21
CA GLU A 56 8.26 -35.93 -22.35
C GLU A 56 9.69 -36.24 -21.89
N ASN A 57 10.69 -35.85 -22.69
CA ASN A 57 12.12 -36.05 -22.42
C ASN A 57 12.66 -35.17 -21.28
N VAL A 58 11.88 -34.17 -20.82
CA VAL A 58 12.25 -33.32 -19.70
C VAL A 58 12.00 -34.08 -18.38
N PRO A 59 13.03 -34.30 -17.55
CA PRO A 59 12.88 -35.01 -16.28
C PRO A 59 12.29 -34.14 -15.16
N VAL A 60 12.27 -32.81 -15.34
CA VAL A 60 11.74 -31.85 -14.39
C VAL A 60 10.22 -31.75 -14.57
N ARG A 61 9.46 -31.97 -13.50
CA ARG A 61 7.99 -31.98 -13.52
C ARG A 61 7.35 -30.90 -12.65
N GLU A 62 8.13 -30.30 -11.75
CA GLU A 62 7.71 -29.23 -10.86
C GLU A 62 8.63 -28.03 -11.05
N LEU A 63 8.05 -26.85 -11.26
CA LEU A 63 8.79 -25.58 -11.32
C LEU A 63 8.04 -24.51 -10.54
N SER A 64 8.79 -23.58 -9.95
CA SER A 64 8.19 -22.41 -9.33
C SER A 64 7.75 -21.41 -10.42
N PRO A 65 6.80 -20.51 -10.10
CA PRO A 65 6.40 -19.42 -10.99
C PRO A 65 7.59 -18.54 -11.44
N LEU A 66 8.56 -18.34 -10.55
CA LEU A 66 9.76 -17.56 -10.84
C LEU A 66 10.68 -18.29 -11.83
N ASP A 67 10.78 -19.62 -11.73
CA ASP A 67 11.58 -20.43 -12.65
C ASP A 67 11.04 -20.35 -14.08
N ILE A 68 9.73 -20.44 -14.25
CA ILE A 68 9.10 -20.34 -15.58
C ILE A 68 9.29 -18.95 -16.17
N LYS A 69 9.16 -17.89 -15.34
CA LYS A 69 9.50 -16.54 -15.79
C LYS A 69 10.96 -16.42 -16.22
N ASN A 70 11.89 -16.97 -15.46
CA ASN A 70 13.31 -16.94 -15.80
C ASN A 70 13.64 -17.73 -17.08
N ILE A 71 12.89 -18.80 -17.35
CA ILE A 71 12.98 -19.54 -18.61
C ILE A 71 12.44 -18.68 -19.76
N ASN A 72 11.26 -18.06 -19.60
CA ASN A 72 10.66 -17.17 -20.60
C ASN A 72 11.60 -15.99 -20.94
N ASP A 73 12.16 -15.35 -19.91
CA ASP A 73 13.11 -14.24 -20.03
C ASP A 73 14.50 -14.66 -20.54
N ARG A 74 14.72 -15.95 -20.82
CA ARG A 74 16.00 -16.54 -21.26
C ARG A 74 17.17 -16.28 -20.30
N ILE A 75 16.87 -16.06 -19.01
CA ILE A 75 17.86 -15.93 -17.95
C ILE A 75 18.44 -17.30 -17.62
N VAL A 76 17.56 -18.31 -17.51
CA VAL A 76 17.93 -19.71 -17.32
C VAL A 76 17.78 -20.42 -18.66
N THR A 77 18.88 -20.96 -19.17
CA THR A 77 18.93 -21.59 -20.51
C THR A 77 19.25 -23.08 -20.45
N ASN A 78 19.49 -23.65 -19.26
CA ASN A 78 19.86 -25.06 -19.13
C ASN A 78 19.09 -25.77 -18.02
N TRP A 79 18.55 -26.94 -18.33
CA TRP A 79 17.75 -27.74 -17.40
C TRP A 79 18.54 -28.14 -16.13
N LYS A 80 19.87 -28.20 -16.18
CA LYS A 80 20.75 -28.52 -15.05
C LYS A 80 20.56 -27.61 -13.84
N GLU A 81 20.08 -26.39 -14.05
CA GLU A 81 19.86 -25.42 -12.97
C GLU A 81 18.71 -25.83 -12.05
N PHE A 82 17.81 -26.71 -12.50
CA PHE A 82 16.68 -27.21 -11.73
C PHE A 82 16.97 -28.55 -11.05
N ARG A 83 16.27 -28.82 -9.95
CA ARG A 83 16.40 -30.10 -9.22
C ARG A 83 15.91 -31.25 -10.11
N GLY A 84 16.75 -32.29 -10.25
CA GLY A 84 16.46 -33.41 -11.16
C GLY A 84 16.74 -33.11 -12.63
N GLY A 85 17.27 -31.93 -12.94
CA GLY A 85 17.60 -31.48 -14.27
C GLY A 85 18.81 -32.18 -14.90
N ILE A 86 18.85 -32.14 -16.22
CA ILE A 86 19.92 -32.72 -17.06
C ILE A 86 20.67 -31.60 -17.76
N ASN A 87 21.92 -31.85 -18.18
CA ASN A 87 22.73 -30.87 -18.91
C ASN A 87 22.27 -30.75 -20.38
N GLN A 88 21.09 -30.17 -20.58
CA GLN A 88 20.46 -29.91 -21.87
C GLN A 88 19.94 -28.49 -21.91
N GLU A 89 20.02 -27.87 -23.08
CA GLU A 89 19.51 -26.52 -23.31
C GLU A 89 17.98 -26.51 -23.28
N ILE A 90 17.41 -25.47 -22.68
CA ILE A 90 15.97 -25.25 -22.60
C ILE A 90 15.52 -24.55 -23.87
N LYS A 91 14.57 -25.16 -24.57
CA LYS A 91 13.95 -24.56 -25.75
C LYS A 91 12.57 -24.03 -25.37
N TYR A 92 12.51 -22.77 -25.01
CA TYR A 92 11.24 -22.10 -24.74
C TYR A 92 10.57 -21.70 -26.06
N ILE A 93 9.35 -22.19 -26.29
CA ILE A 93 8.60 -21.99 -27.53
C ILE A 93 7.27 -21.32 -27.19
N THR A 94 6.96 -20.24 -27.89
CA THR A 94 5.68 -19.53 -27.83
C THR A 94 5.09 -19.43 -29.23
N ASP A 95 3.79 -19.17 -29.29
CA ASP A 95 3.03 -19.10 -30.55
C ASP A 95 3.53 -17.98 -31.48
N ASP A 96 4.12 -16.91 -30.92
CA ASP A 96 4.66 -15.76 -31.66
C ASP A 96 5.75 -16.10 -32.70
N TYR A 97 6.36 -17.29 -32.62
CA TYR A 97 7.51 -17.69 -33.45
C TYR A 97 7.25 -18.92 -34.31
N ILE A 98 5.99 -19.29 -34.50
CA ILE A 98 5.60 -20.49 -35.25
C ILE A 98 5.08 -20.08 -36.63
N ASP A 99 5.43 -20.87 -37.65
CA ASP A 99 4.92 -20.68 -39.00
C ASP A 99 3.41 -20.94 -39.01
N ASP A 100 2.63 -20.14 -39.75
CA ASP A 100 1.15 -20.21 -39.82
C ASP A 100 0.57 -21.61 -40.14
N ASP A 101 1.42 -22.52 -40.66
CA ASP A 101 1.04 -23.89 -41.06
C ASP A 101 1.29 -24.96 -39.97
N GLU A 102 1.97 -24.64 -38.86
CA GLU A 102 2.26 -25.57 -37.75
C GLU A 102 1.57 -25.14 -36.45
N THR A 103 1.14 -26.10 -35.63
CA THR A 103 0.58 -25.80 -34.30
C THR A 103 1.67 -25.82 -33.23
N LEU A 104 1.53 -24.99 -32.18
CA LEU A 104 2.44 -24.97 -31.03
C LEU A 104 2.66 -26.36 -30.41
N MET A 105 1.59 -27.16 -30.33
CA MET A 105 1.63 -28.55 -29.86
C MET A 105 2.49 -29.47 -30.75
N GLU A 106 2.51 -29.27 -32.07
CA GLU A 106 3.35 -30.05 -32.99
C GLU A 106 4.82 -29.68 -32.85
N VAL A 107 5.13 -28.38 -32.77
CA VAL A 107 6.51 -27.89 -32.61
C VAL A 107 7.11 -28.34 -31.27
N LEU A 108 6.35 -28.24 -30.17
CA LEU A 108 6.76 -28.72 -28.85
C LEU A 108 7.03 -30.23 -28.83
N ARG A 109 6.25 -31.02 -29.57
CA ARG A 109 6.48 -32.48 -29.71
C ARG A 109 7.74 -32.79 -30.52
N ALA A 110 7.91 -32.14 -31.66
CA ALA A 110 9.04 -32.35 -32.55
C ALA A 110 10.38 -31.90 -31.95
N THR A 111 10.34 -31.03 -30.94
CA THR A 111 11.52 -30.42 -30.32
C THR A 111 11.81 -31.03 -28.94
N PRO A 112 12.84 -31.88 -28.80
CA PRO A 112 13.23 -32.41 -27.49
C PRO A 112 13.63 -31.31 -26.52
N PHE A 113 13.30 -31.51 -25.24
CA PHE A 113 13.61 -30.59 -24.14
C PHE A 113 12.97 -29.19 -24.26
N SER A 114 11.86 -29.11 -25.00
CA SER A 114 11.07 -27.89 -25.14
C SER A 114 10.07 -27.69 -24.01
N VAL A 115 9.70 -26.43 -23.79
CA VAL A 115 8.66 -25.99 -22.85
C VAL A 115 7.91 -24.80 -23.45
N GLY A 116 6.59 -24.74 -23.26
CA GLY A 116 5.79 -23.64 -23.77
C GLY A 116 4.43 -23.53 -23.08
N PRO A 117 3.81 -22.34 -23.07
CA PRO A 117 2.43 -22.16 -22.65
C PRO A 117 1.48 -22.56 -23.77
N VAL A 118 0.50 -23.41 -23.49
CA VAL A 118 -0.51 -23.87 -24.45
C VAL A 118 -1.89 -23.50 -23.91
N TYR A 119 -2.80 -23.07 -24.78
CA TYR A 119 -4.17 -22.80 -24.38
C TYR A 119 -4.92 -24.10 -24.03
N LEU A 120 -5.75 -24.04 -23.00
CA LEU A 120 -6.45 -25.20 -22.45
C LEU A 120 -7.38 -25.86 -23.48
N ASP A 121 -7.94 -25.08 -24.41
CA ASP A 121 -8.78 -25.60 -25.48
C ASP A 121 -7.98 -26.41 -26.51
N GLU A 122 -6.72 -26.06 -26.76
CA GLU A 122 -5.80 -26.85 -27.58
C GLU A 122 -5.27 -28.08 -26.82
N TRP A 123 -5.02 -27.95 -25.53
CA TRP A 123 -4.54 -29.06 -24.68
C TRP A 123 -5.57 -30.19 -24.51
N LYS A 124 -6.87 -29.87 -24.57
CA LYS A 124 -7.97 -30.86 -24.49
C LYS A 124 -8.09 -31.76 -25.73
N VAL A 125 -7.35 -31.48 -26.80
CA VAL A 125 -7.33 -32.33 -28.01
C VAL A 125 -6.75 -33.71 -27.66
N GLU A 126 -7.37 -34.79 -28.15
CA GLU A 126 -7.14 -36.19 -27.73
C GLU A 126 -5.70 -36.72 -27.88
N ASP A 127 -4.79 -36.01 -28.55
CA ASP A 127 -3.42 -36.45 -28.81
C ASP A 127 -2.39 -35.76 -27.91
N GLN A 128 -2.29 -36.23 -26.67
CA GLN A 128 -1.30 -35.79 -25.67
C GLN A 128 0.04 -36.55 -25.77
N SER A 129 0.25 -37.31 -26.85
CA SER A 129 1.41 -38.18 -27.01
C SER A 129 2.70 -37.35 -27.10
N GLY A 130 3.66 -37.58 -26.18
CA GLY A 130 4.97 -36.92 -26.20
C GLY A 130 5.07 -35.60 -25.44
N LEU A 131 3.97 -35.13 -24.84
CA LEU A 131 3.91 -33.92 -24.03
C LEU A 131 3.36 -34.24 -22.63
N VAL A 132 3.81 -33.49 -21.64
CA VAL A 132 3.37 -33.64 -20.25
C VAL A 132 3.10 -32.26 -19.68
N GLN A 133 1.95 -32.10 -19.03
CA GLN A 133 1.63 -30.88 -18.29
C GLN A 133 2.58 -30.74 -17.10
N LEU A 134 3.15 -29.56 -16.94
CA LEU A 134 4.03 -29.24 -15.83
C LEU A 134 3.19 -28.90 -14.59
N GLU A 135 3.53 -29.50 -13.45
CA GLU A 135 2.89 -29.18 -12.18
C GLU A 135 3.50 -27.89 -11.63
N LEU A 136 2.63 -26.91 -11.39
CA LEU A 136 2.99 -25.60 -10.87
C LEU A 136 2.71 -25.53 -9.38
N GLU A 137 3.60 -24.89 -8.63
CA GLU A 137 3.34 -24.61 -7.23
C GLU A 137 2.15 -23.64 -7.09
N ASN A 138 1.15 -24.06 -6.32
CA ASN A 138 0.00 -23.22 -5.99
C ASN A 138 0.43 -21.97 -5.20
N ILE A 139 -0.35 -20.90 -5.34
CA ILE A 139 -0.14 -19.67 -4.61
C ILE A 139 -0.30 -19.92 -3.11
N SER A 140 0.72 -19.54 -2.34
CA SER A 140 0.73 -19.61 -0.88
C SER A 140 0.77 -18.21 -0.26
N TYR A 141 0.32 -18.08 0.99
CA TYR A 141 0.44 -16.80 1.71
C TYR A 141 1.89 -16.33 1.84
N LEU A 142 2.83 -17.27 2.04
CA LEU A 142 4.23 -16.93 2.19
C LEU A 142 4.79 -16.39 0.88
N SER A 143 4.53 -17.06 -0.24
CA SER A 143 5.00 -16.62 -1.57
C SER A 143 4.43 -15.25 -1.96
N LEU A 144 3.16 -14.97 -1.61
CA LEU A 144 2.58 -13.64 -1.81
C LEU A 144 3.29 -12.58 -0.96
N LEU A 145 3.47 -12.83 0.35
CA LEU A 145 4.05 -11.85 1.28
C LEU A 145 5.53 -11.60 1.05
N THR A 146 6.31 -12.64 0.73
CA THR A 146 7.77 -12.54 0.57
C THR A 146 8.22 -12.40 -0.87
N GLY A 147 7.33 -12.53 -1.85
CA GLY A 147 7.66 -12.41 -3.25
C GLY A 147 8.20 -11.02 -3.59
N GLU A 148 9.27 -10.97 -4.38
CA GLU A 148 10.01 -9.73 -4.70
C GLU A 148 9.48 -8.98 -5.92
N PHE A 149 8.56 -9.59 -6.66
CA PHE A 149 8.08 -9.09 -7.94
C PHE A 149 6.57 -9.02 -7.99
N TRP A 150 6.06 -7.86 -8.41
CA TRP A 150 4.64 -7.63 -8.69
C TRP A 150 4.46 -7.36 -10.19
N PHE A 151 4.17 -8.41 -10.93
CA PHE A 151 3.82 -8.39 -12.35
C PHE A 151 2.57 -9.27 -12.57
N PRO A 152 1.38 -8.75 -12.25
CA PRO A 152 0.15 -9.52 -12.37
C PRO A 152 -0.25 -9.78 -13.83
N THR A 153 0.20 -8.95 -14.78
CA THR A 153 -0.06 -9.10 -16.21
C THR A 153 1.10 -9.78 -16.95
N ALA A 154 2.00 -10.47 -16.23
CA ALA A 154 3.10 -11.18 -16.86
C ALA A 154 2.60 -12.50 -17.45
N GLU A 155 2.85 -12.69 -18.73
CA GLU A 155 2.60 -13.95 -19.42
C GLU A 155 3.90 -14.78 -19.50
N PRO A 156 3.81 -16.12 -19.41
CA PRO A 156 2.59 -16.90 -19.17
C PRO A 156 2.23 -17.08 -17.70
N VAL A 157 3.11 -16.68 -16.76
CA VAL A 157 2.92 -16.89 -15.32
C VAL A 157 2.99 -15.56 -14.56
N MET A 158 1.98 -15.31 -13.74
CA MET A 158 1.85 -14.10 -12.94
C MET A 158 2.86 -14.07 -11.78
N GLN A 159 3.40 -12.89 -11.49
CA GLN A 159 4.22 -12.66 -10.30
C GLN A 159 3.43 -11.79 -9.30
N LEU A 160 3.02 -12.38 -8.19
CA LEU A 160 2.09 -11.75 -7.22
C LEU A 160 2.76 -11.43 -5.87
N GLY A 161 4.08 -11.21 -5.89
CA GLY A 161 4.85 -10.83 -4.71
C GLY A 161 4.59 -9.40 -4.26
N ILE A 162 4.09 -9.22 -3.04
CA ILE A 162 3.67 -7.90 -2.52
C ILE A 162 4.71 -7.23 -1.62
N MET A 163 5.87 -7.86 -1.37
CA MET A 163 6.92 -7.29 -0.53
C MET A 163 7.37 -5.88 -0.96
N PRO A 164 7.60 -5.59 -2.26
CA PRO A 164 7.95 -4.25 -2.70
C PRO A 164 6.89 -3.21 -2.34
N LEU A 165 5.61 -3.57 -2.44
CA LEU A 165 4.47 -2.69 -2.17
C LEU A 165 4.33 -2.39 -0.67
N ILE A 166 4.57 -3.38 0.19
CA ILE A 166 4.59 -3.21 1.64
C ILE A 166 5.73 -2.27 2.03
N LEU A 167 6.95 -2.56 1.58
CA LEU A 167 8.12 -1.75 1.90
C LEU A 167 8.01 -0.32 1.37
N ALA A 168 7.47 -0.13 0.16
CA ALA A 168 7.22 1.18 -0.41
C ALA A 168 6.20 1.98 0.44
N SER A 169 5.07 1.35 0.81
CA SER A 169 4.06 1.96 1.68
C SER A 169 4.63 2.40 3.02
N LEU A 170 5.42 1.52 3.66
CA LEU A 170 6.06 1.81 4.95
C LEU A 170 7.10 2.92 4.82
N LEU A 171 7.95 2.86 3.78
CA LEU A 171 8.98 3.86 3.52
C LEU A 171 8.36 5.25 3.34
N VAL A 172 7.37 5.37 2.47
CA VAL A 172 6.69 6.63 2.17
C VAL A 172 5.95 7.13 3.41
N THR A 173 5.22 6.27 4.12
CA THR A 173 4.49 6.65 5.35
C THR A 173 5.44 7.16 6.42
N PHE A 174 6.45 6.36 6.77
CA PHE A 174 7.38 6.70 7.83
C PHE A 174 8.19 7.96 7.47
N GLY A 175 8.66 8.06 6.23
CA GLY A 175 9.38 9.23 5.74
C GLY A 175 8.53 10.51 5.81
N SER A 176 7.25 10.44 5.40
CA SER A 176 6.34 11.59 5.48
C SER A 176 6.14 12.08 6.91
N ILE A 177 5.93 11.15 7.84
CA ILE A 177 5.66 11.46 9.25
C ILE A 177 6.93 11.97 9.94
N LEU A 178 8.10 11.44 9.57
CA LEU A 178 9.39 11.94 10.04
C LEU A 178 9.58 13.43 9.72
N PHE A 179 9.09 13.91 8.58
CA PHE A 179 9.09 15.34 8.25
C PHE A 179 7.92 16.10 8.90
N ALA A 180 6.71 15.56 8.80
CA ALA A 180 5.48 16.26 9.21
C ALA A 180 5.39 16.46 10.73
N THR A 181 5.73 15.44 11.53
CA THR A 181 5.58 15.49 12.99
C THR A 181 6.43 16.59 13.65
N PRO A 182 7.76 16.67 13.45
CA PRO A 182 8.55 17.70 14.12
C PRO A 182 8.16 19.12 13.68
N ILE A 183 7.88 19.32 12.39
CA ILE A 183 7.45 20.61 11.86
C ILE A 183 6.07 20.97 12.40
N GLY A 184 5.13 20.03 12.38
CA GLY A 184 3.75 20.25 12.82
C GLY A 184 3.66 20.55 14.31
N ILE A 185 4.36 19.81 15.16
CA ILE A 185 4.44 20.08 16.60
C ILE A 185 5.13 21.42 16.86
N GLY A 186 6.22 21.72 16.15
CA GLY A 186 6.93 22.99 16.28
C GLY A 186 6.04 24.19 15.97
N VAL A 187 5.27 24.12 14.88
CA VAL A 187 4.30 25.16 14.50
C VAL A 187 3.17 25.24 15.52
N ALA A 188 2.63 24.12 15.99
CA ALA A 188 1.58 24.11 17.00
C ALA A 188 2.03 24.80 18.30
N VAL A 189 3.22 24.46 18.80
CA VAL A 189 3.81 25.10 20.00
C VAL A 189 4.04 26.59 19.77
N TYR A 190 4.51 26.98 18.59
CA TYR A 190 4.68 28.39 18.24
C TYR A 190 3.34 29.13 18.28
N LEU A 191 2.30 28.60 17.64
CA LEU A 191 0.97 29.23 17.59
C LEU A 191 0.31 29.34 18.96
N SER A 192 0.45 28.32 19.82
CA SER A 192 -0.21 28.29 21.11
C SER A 192 0.51 29.12 22.17
N GLU A 193 1.85 29.19 22.15
CA GLU A 193 2.63 29.76 23.27
C GLU A 193 3.50 30.98 22.93
N ILE A 194 3.87 31.17 21.66
CA ILE A 194 4.84 32.20 21.26
C ILE A 194 4.20 33.28 20.39
N ALA A 195 3.32 32.89 19.47
CA ALA A 195 2.72 33.76 18.50
C ALA A 195 1.82 34.82 19.14
N ASP A 196 1.83 36.03 18.59
CA ASP A 196 0.86 37.05 18.98
C ASP A 196 -0.57 36.58 18.68
N PRO A 197 -1.56 37.00 19.49
CA PRO A 197 -2.96 36.58 19.30
C PRO A 197 -3.51 36.86 17.90
N THR A 198 -3.01 37.90 17.23
CA THR A 198 -3.40 38.23 15.84
C THR A 198 -2.86 37.22 14.84
N ILE A 199 -1.62 36.73 15.04
CA ILE A 199 -1.01 35.74 14.16
C ILE A 199 -1.75 34.41 14.27
N ASN A 200 -2.04 33.95 15.50
CA ASN A 200 -2.80 32.72 15.73
C ASN A 200 -4.19 32.81 15.06
N LYS A 201 -4.92 33.93 15.23
CA LYS A 201 -6.23 34.16 14.60
C LYS A 201 -6.24 34.10 13.06
N ILE A 202 -5.10 34.28 12.40
CA ILE A 202 -4.98 34.23 10.94
C ILE A 202 -4.47 32.85 10.50
N LEU A 203 -3.39 32.36 11.12
CA LEU A 203 -2.74 31.12 10.70
C LEU A 203 -3.55 29.87 11.03
N LYS A 204 -4.28 29.85 12.16
CA LYS A 204 -5.08 28.68 12.53
C LYS A 204 -6.20 28.40 11.50
N PRO A 205 -7.08 29.37 11.16
CA PRO A 205 -8.06 29.16 10.08
C PRO A 205 -7.42 28.79 8.74
N PHE A 206 -6.23 29.32 8.44
CA PHE A 206 -5.50 28.96 7.23
C PHE A 206 -5.13 27.47 7.21
N PHE A 207 -4.60 26.92 8.30
CA PHE A 207 -4.33 25.49 8.39
C PHE A 207 -5.61 24.64 8.34
N GLU A 208 -6.69 25.07 8.98
CA GLU A 208 -7.98 24.38 8.90
C GLU A 208 -8.52 24.33 7.46
N ILE A 209 -8.40 25.43 6.70
CA ILE A 209 -8.75 25.48 5.28
C ILE A 209 -7.83 24.56 4.46
N LEU A 210 -6.52 24.57 4.75
CA LEU A 210 -5.53 23.74 4.06
C LEU A 210 -5.82 22.24 4.25
N ALA A 211 -6.35 21.84 5.41
CA ALA A 211 -6.77 20.45 5.68
C ALA A 211 -7.94 19.99 4.80
N GLY A 212 -8.78 20.94 4.34
CA GLY A 212 -9.93 20.71 3.47
C GLY A 212 -9.60 20.66 1.97
N ILE A 213 -8.36 20.93 1.58
CA ILE A 213 -7.94 20.82 0.17
C ILE A 213 -7.98 19.34 -0.28
N PRO A 214 -8.59 19.02 -1.44
CA PRO A 214 -8.58 17.67 -1.99
C PRO A 214 -7.16 17.16 -2.25
N SER A 215 -6.91 15.87 -1.97
CA SER A 215 -5.57 15.29 -2.08
C SER A 215 -4.98 15.34 -3.50
N VAL A 216 -5.82 15.21 -4.53
CA VAL A 216 -5.42 15.35 -5.94
C VAL A 216 -4.77 16.70 -6.25
N VAL A 217 -5.15 17.78 -5.54
CA VAL A 217 -4.54 19.11 -5.73
C VAL A 217 -3.10 19.11 -5.20
N PHE A 218 -2.85 18.46 -4.05
CA PHE A 218 -1.49 18.28 -3.54
C PHE A 218 -0.67 17.40 -4.48
N GLY A 219 -1.25 16.32 -5.02
CA GLY A 219 -0.61 15.45 -6.00
C GLY A 219 -0.21 16.21 -7.27
N PHE A 220 -1.13 17.00 -7.82
CA PHE A 220 -0.86 17.84 -8.98
C PHE A 220 0.23 18.91 -8.71
N PHE A 221 0.17 19.61 -7.57
CA PHE A 221 1.22 20.55 -7.17
C PHE A 221 2.57 19.84 -7.01
N GLY A 222 2.57 18.66 -6.40
CA GLY A 222 3.76 17.82 -6.26
C GLY A 222 4.37 17.46 -7.61
N LEU A 223 3.54 17.02 -8.56
CA LEU A 223 3.94 16.66 -9.91
C LEU A 223 4.52 17.85 -10.69
N VAL A 224 3.90 19.03 -10.61
CA VAL A 224 4.30 20.17 -11.44
C VAL A 224 5.49 20.93 -10.86
N ILE A 225 5.66 20.93 -9.53
CA ILE A 225 6.67 21.77 -8.86
C ILE A 225 7.72 20.93 -8.14
N VAL A 226 7.30 19.96 -7.31
CA VAL A 226 8.23 19.23 -6.44
C VAL A 226 9.02 18.18 -7.22
N VAL A 227 8.37 17.48 -8.17
CA VAL A 227 9.02 16.49 -9.06
C VAL A 227 10.17 17.13 -9.86
N PRO A 228 9.97 18.23 -10.63
CA PRO A 228 11.07 18.88 -11.34
C PRO A 228 12.17 19.39 -10.40
N LEU A 229 11.79 19.97 -9.26
CA LEU A 229 12.75 20.48 -8.28
C LEU A 229 13.67 19.38 -7.75
N VAL A 230 13.12 18.23 -7.38
CA VAL A 230 13.90 17.07 -6.92
C VAL A 230 14.73 16.49 -8.06
N GLN A 231 14.16 16.41 -9.27
CA GLN A 231 14.86 15.93 -10.46
C GLN A 231 16.12 16.74 -10.75
N GLU A 232 16.01 18.08 -10.77
CA GLU A 232 17.14 18.98 -11.01
C GLU A 232 18.14 18.99 -9.85
N THR A 233 17.66 19.01 -8.61
CA THR A 233 18.52 19.08 -7.42
C THR A 233 19.41 17.84 -7.28
N PHE A 234 18.87 16.66 -7.60
CA PHE A 234 19.58 15.39 -7.47
C PHE A 234 20.10 14.84 -8.82
N ASN A 235 19.93 15.59 -9.91
CA ASN A 235 20.31 15.21 -11.28
C ASN A 235 19.80 13.80 -11.67
N LEU A 236 18.50 13.57 -11.47
CA LEU A 236 17.86 12.27 -11.68
C LEU A 236 17.30 12.15 -13.10
N PRO A 237 17.26 10.93 -13.67
CA PRO A 237 16.61 10.71 -14.96
C PRO A 237 15.09 10.92 -14.89
N VAL A 238 14.48 10.65 -13.73
CA VAL A 238 13.04 10.72 -13.46
C VAL A 238 12.88 11.34 -12.07
N GLY A 239 11.99 12.33 -11.94
CA GLY A 239 11.80 13.07 -10.68
C GLY A 239 10.81 12.42 -9.73
N GLU A 240 9.94 11.56 -10.26
CA GLU A 240 8.91 10.84 -9.52
C GLU A 240 9.56 9.78 -8.63
N THR A 241 9.65 10.07 -7.34
CA THR A 241 10.44 9.28 -6.39
C THR A 241 9.72 9.14 -5.05
N ALA A 242 10.15 8.16 -4.26
CA ALA A 242 9.66 8.01 -2.89
C ALA A 242 9.85 9.30 -2.06
N LEU A 243 10.95 10.02 -2.26
CA LEU A 243 11.24 11.29 -1.58
C LEU A 243 10.20 12.37 -1.91
N VAL A 244 9.82 12.52 -3.18
CA VAL A 244 8.75 13.46 -3.55
C VAL A 244 7.45 13.06 -2.86
N GLY A 245 7.10 11.76 -2.89
CA GLY A 245 5.96 11.23 -2.14
C GLY A 245 6.00 11.63 -0.67
N MET A 246 7.13 11.42 0.01
CA MET A 246 7.31 11.79 1.41
C MET A 246 7.09 13.28 1.67
N ILE A 247 7.65 14.15 0.83
CA ILE A 247 7.55 15.61 1.01
C ILE A 247 6.10 16.07 0.81
N VAL A 248 5.45 15.65 -0.27
CA VAL A 248 4.09 16.10 -0.60
C VAL A 248 3.09 15.59 0.44
N LEU A 249 3.19 14.33 0.84
CA LEU A 249 2.36 13.75 1.90
C LEU A 249 2.63 14.39 3.26
N ALA A 250 3.88 14.73 3.57
CA ALA A 250 4.20 15.46 4.80
C ALA A 250 3.48 16.81 4.83
N VAL A 251 3.55 17.58 3.75
CA VAL A 251 2.84 18.86 3.62
C VAL A 251 1.33 18.68 3.75
N MET A 252 0.77 17.59 3.22
CA MET A 252 -0.66 17.27 3.36
C MET A 252 -1.05 16.89 4.81
N ALA A 253 -0.16 16.25 5.56
CA ALA A 253 -0.42 15.84 6.94
C ALA A 253 -0.24 17.00 7.95
N LEU A 254 0.58 17.99 7.63
CA LEU A 254 0.87 19.15 8.49
C LEU A 254 -0.38 19.85 9.02
N PRO A 255 -1.38 20.23 8.20
CA PRO A 255 -2.56 20.94 8.68
C PRO A 255 -3.31 20.21 9.78
N THR A 256 -3.46 18.88 9.63
CA THR A 256 -4.12 18.02 10.62
C THR A 256 -3.32 17.96 11.92
N ILE A 257 -2.00 17.75 11.83
CA ILE A 257 -1.13 17.68 13.02
C ILE A 257 -1.12 19.03 13.74
N ILE A 258 -0.94 20.13 13.00
CA ILE A 258 -0.86 21.49 13.56
C ILE A 258 -2.16 21.87 14.27
N SER A 259 -3.30 21.71 13.61
CA SER A 259 -4.59 22.13 14.17
C SER A 259 -4.92 21.38 15.46
N VAL A 260 -4.79 20.05 15.45
CA VAL A 260 -5.14 19.22 16.61
C VAL A 260 -4.15 19.40 17.76
N ALA A 261 -2.85 19.52 17.46
CA ALA A 261 -1.85 19.76 18.50
C ALA A 261 -1.99 21.17 19.12
N GLU A 262 -2.28 22.19 18.30
CA GLU A 262 -2.50 23.57 18.78
C GLU A 262 -3.74 23.65 19.67
N ASP A 263 -4.85 23.01 19.28
CA ASP A 263 -6.07 22.91 20.10
C ASP A 263 -5.77 22.33 21.48
N SER A 264 -4.98 21.26 21.51
CA SER A 264 -4.60 20.59 22.75
C SER A 264 -3.72 21.46 23.65
N LEU A 265 -2.76 22.18 23.07
CA LEU A 265 -1.86 23.03 23.84
C LEU A 265 -2.59 24.28 24.36
N SER A 266 -3.41 24.89 23.51
CA SER A 266 -4.25 26.05 23.87
C SER A 266 -5.31 25.71 24.93
N ALA A 267 -5.75 24.44 25.02
CA ALA A 267 -6.67 23.97 26.06
C ALA A 267 -6.04 23.81 27.45
N VAL A 268 -4.71 23.77 27.57
CA VAL A 268 -4.03 23.69 28.88
C VAL A 268 -4.48 24.89 29.74
N PRO A 269 -4.78 24.72 31.04
CA PRO A 269 -5.21 25.83 31.88
C PRO A 269 -4.16 26.94 32.01
N LYS A 270 -4.57 28.22 31.91
CA LYS A 270 -3.68 29.37 32.12
C LYS A 270 -2.99 29.37 33.49
N ALA A 271 -3.70 28.87 34.51
CA ALA A 271 -3.17 28.75 35.87
C ALA A 271 -1.87 27.93 35.94
N LEU A 272 -1.71 26.89 35.11
CA LEU A 272 -0.47 26.09 35.07
C LEU A 272 0.70 26.89 34.50
N ARG A 273 0.43 27.76 33.52
CA ARG A 273 1.44 28.66 32.93
C ARG A 273 1.90 29.69 33.97
N GLU A 274 0.94 30.35 34.61
CA GLU A 274 1.20 31.37 35.62
C GLU A 274 1.92 30.80 36.85
N ALA A 275 1.51 29.62 37.33
CA ALA A 275 2.17 28.94 38.44
C ALA A 275 3.63 28.58 38.13
N SER A 276 3.89 28.07 36.91
CA SER A 276 5.25 27.76 36.47
C SER A 276 6.14 29.01 36.44
N LEU A 277 5.65 30.11 35.88
CA LEU A 277 6.38 31.38 35.83
C LEU A 277 6.59 31.97 37.24
N ALA A 278 5.61 31.84 38.14
CA ALA A 278 5.71 32.30 39.52
C ALA A 278 6.78 31.54 40.34
N LEU A 279 7.07 30.29 39.98
CA LEU A 279 8.18 29.50 40.54
C LEU A 279 9.54 29.88 39.95
N GLY A 280 9.62 30.93 39.13
CA GLY A 280 10.85 31.41 38.50
C GLY A 280 11.26 30.63 37.25
N ALA A 281 10.36 29.82 36.67
CA ALA A 281 10.64 29.15 35.41
C ALA A 281 10.66 30.16 34.24
N THR A 282 11.53 29.92 33.27
CA THR A 282 11.53 30.64 31.99
C THR A 282 10.38 30.16 31.10
N LYS A 283 9.95 30.99 30.13
CA LYS A 283 8.92 30.60 29.15
C LYS A 283 9.22 29.26 28.47
N TRP A 284 10.49 29.02 28.09
CA TRP A 284 10.89 27.76 27.47
C TRP A 284 10.78 26.57 28.43
N GLN A 285 11.15 26.74 29.70
CA GLN A 285 10.97 25.70 30.71
C GLN A 285 9.49 25.41 30.96
N THR A 286 8.62 26.42 30.97
CA THR A 286 7.17 26.25 31.08
C THR A 286 6.63 25.47 29.89
N ILE A 287 7.01 25.83 28.66
CA ILE A 287 6.58 25.12 27.44
C ILE A 287 7.01 23.65 27.50
N TYR A 288 8.30 23.39 27.70
CA TYR A 288 8.87 22.05 27.61
C TYR A 288 8.48 21.14 28.78
N LYS A 289 8.41 21.66 30.01
CA LYS A 289 8.20 20.84 31.23
C LYS A 289 6.77 20.82 31.73
N VAL A 290 5.91 21.75 31.30
CA VAL A 290 4.54 21.87 31.81
C VAL A 290 3.54 21.74 30.68
N ILE A 291 3.66 22.56 29.64
CA ILE A 291 2.62 22.66 28.61
C ILE A 291 2.65 21.47 27.65
N ILE A 292 3.83 21.11 27.11
CA ILE A 292 3.97 19.95 26.22
C ILE A 292 3.54 18.66 26.93
N PRO A 293 3.99 18.36 28.17
CA PRO A 293 3.51 17.19 28.90
C PRO A 293 2.00 17.22 29.18
N ALA A 294 1.45 18.38 29.58
CA ALA A 294 0.01 18.50 29.85
C ALA A 294 -0.86 18.35 28.59
N GLY A 295 -0.37 18.79 27.43
CA GLY A 295 -1.04 18.68 26.13
C GLY A 295 -0.64 17.44 25.31
N PHE A 296 0.11 16.50 25.89
CA PHE A 296 0.73 15.41 25.13
C PHE A 296 -0.31 14.48 24.47
N SER A 297 -1.43 14.23 25.13
CA SER A 297 -2.50 13.38 24.61
C SER A 297 -3.04 13.91 23.28
N GLY A 298 -3.30 15.21 23.17
CA GLY A 298 -3.80 15.81 21.93
C GLY A 298 -2.70 16.01 20.87
N ILE A 299 -1.44 16.27 21.26
CA ILE A 299 -0.32 16.20 20.31
C ILE A 299 -0.26 14.82 19.66
N THR A 300 -0.33 13.77 20.46
CA THR A 300 -0.27 12.39 19.98
C THR A 300 -1.45 12.08 19.08
N THR A 301 -2.68 12.45 19.48
CA THR A 301 -3.87 12.33 18.63
C THR A 301 -3.70 13.02 17.29
N GLY A 302 -3.13 14.23 17.25
CA GLY A 302 -2.84 14.95 16.01
C GLY A 302 -1.88 14.18 15.10
N VAL A 303 -0.81 13.61 15.67
CA VAL A 303 0.15 12.77 14.93
C VAL A 303 -0.51 11.50 14.40
N VAL A 304 -1.34 10.82 15.19
CA VAL A 304 -2.06 9.60 14.79
C VAL A 304 -3.02 9.87 13.65
N LEU A 305 -3.78 10.96 13.72
CA LEU A 305 -4.65 11.40 12.63
C LEU A 305 -3.85 11.71 11.36
N GLY A 306 -2.66 12.32 11.49
CA GLY A 306 -1.72 12.53 10.40
C GLY A 306 -1.24 11.22 9.77
N ILE A 307 -0.82 10.24 10.60
CA ILE A 307 -0.40 8.90 10.14
C ILE A 307 -1.52 8.21 9.38
N GLY A 308 -2.75 8.20 9.92
CA GLY A 308 -3.91 7.60 9.26
C GLY A 308 -4.20 8.24 7.91
N ARG A 309 -4.05 9.56 7.79
CA ARG A 309 -4.21 10.29 6.53
C ARG A 309 -3.14 9.92 5.49
N VAL A 310 -1.89 9.71 5.92
CA VAL A 310 -0.78 9.36 5.02
C VAL A 310 -0.86 7.91 4.53
N ILE A 311 -1.15 6.95 5.42
CA ILE A 311 -1.24 5.52 5.08
C ILE A 311 -2.34 5.26 4.05
N GLY A 312 -3.47 5.94 4.21
CA GLY A 312 -4.62 5.81 3.31
C GLY A 312 -4.50 6.64 2.03
N GLU A 313 -3.43 7.44 1.86
CA GLU A 313 -3.33 8.30 0.69
C GLU A 313 -3.08 7.48 -0.57
N THR A 314 -3.87 7.79 -1.59
CA THR A 314 -3.98 6.99 -2.81
C THR A 314 -3.61 7.83 -4.03
N MET A 315 -4.16 9.04 -4.15
CA MET A 315 -4.03 9.85 -5.36
C MET A 315 -2.71 10.57 -5.43
N VAL A 316 -2.25 11.15 -4.32
CA VAL A 316 -0.93 11.83 -4.29
C VAL A 316 0.15 10.85 -4.70
N VAL A 317 0.14 9.66 -4.11
CA VAL A 317 1.17 8.65 -4.32
C VAL A 317 1.17 8.16 -5.77
N LEU A 318 -0.02 7.90 -6.32
CA LEU A 318 -0.18 7.52 -7.72
C LEU A 318 0.35 8.59 -8.69
N MET A 319 0.25 9.88 -8.34
CA MET A 319 0.73 10.94 -9.23
C MET A 319 2.26 11.16 -9.13
N VAL A 320 2.86 11.11 -7.94
CA VAL A 320 4.21 11.69 -7.73
C VAL A 320 5.32 10.68 -7.45
N THR A 321 5.00 9.39 -7.26
CA THR A 321 6.00 8.37 -6.89
C THR A 321 6.46 7.47 -8.03
N GLY A 322 5.89 7.64 -9.23
CA GLY A 322 6.33 6.98 -10.46
C GLY A 322 5.81 5.56 -10.64
N ASN A 323 5.06 5.00 -9.67
CA ASN A 323 4.31 3.75 -9.76
C ASN A 323 5.13 2.51 -10.18
N ALA A 324 6.43 2.48 -9.90
CA ALA A 324 7.25 1.31 -10.17
C ALA A 324 7.13 0.29 -9.03
N ALA A 325 6.64 -0.92 -9.33
CA ALA A 325 6.53 -2.01 -8.37
C ALA A 325 7.87 -2.75 -8.17
N ALA A 326 8.89 -2.01 -7.75
CA ALA A 326 10.25 -2.50 -7.54
C ALA A 326 10.70 -2.34 -6.08
N MET A 327 11.65 -3.17 -5.65
CA MET A 327 12.22 -3.10 -4.30
C MET A 327 12.78 -1.70 -4.00
N PRO A 328 12.32 -1.02 -2.94
CA PRO A 328 12.71 0.35 -2.63
C PRO A 328 14.10 0.40 -1.98
N ASN A 329 15.14 0.32 -2.82
CA ASN A 329 16.54 0.35 -2.38
C ASN A 329 17.06 1.77 -2.07
N SER A 330 16.33 2.81 -2.49
CA SER A 330 16.69 4.22 -2.28
C SER A 330 15.45 5.09 -2.29
N ILE A 331 15.46 6.18 -1.53
CA ILE A 331 14.39 7.18 -1.51
C ILE A 331 14.30 7.99 -2.81
N LEU A 332 15.36 8.01 -3.61
CA LEU A 332 15.44 8.73 -4.89
C LEU A 332 15.01 7.85 -6.08
N LYS A 333 14.42 6.69 -5.82
CA LYS A 333 13.87 5.82 -6.87
C LYS A 333 12.33 5.88 -6.88
N PRO A 334 11.71 5.64 -8.05
CA PRO A 334 10.28 5.42 -8.13
C PRO A 334 9.85 4.23 -7.29
N VAL A 335 8.66 4.31 -6.70
CA VAL A 335 8.06 3.26 -5.88
C VAL A 335 6.56 3.18 -6.14
N ARG A 336 5.92 2.09 -5.70
CA ARG A 336 4.48 1.90 -5.77
C ARG A 336 3.94 1.43 -4.43
N THR A 337 2.98 2.14 -3.86
CA THR A 337 2.36 1.77 -2.58
C THR A 337 1.19 0.81 -2.78
N MET A 338 0.78 0.12 -1.71
CA MET A 338 -0.37 -0.77 -1.72
C MET A 338 -1.65 -0.05 -2.14
N THR A 339 -1.87 1.17 -1.64
CA THR A 339 -3.02 2.01 -2.02
C THR A 339 -3.03 2.34 -3.51
N ALA A 340 -1.87 2.73 -4.07
CA ALA A 340 -1.73 3.04 -5.49
C ALA A 340 -1.94 1.80 -6.36
N THR A 341 -1.44 0.63 -5.95
CA THR A 341 -1.66 -0.63 -6.68
C THR A 341 -3.15 -0.98 -6.74
N ILE A 342 -3.85 -0.96 -5.61
CA ILE A 342 -5.29 -1.25 -5.56
C ILE A 342 -6.06 -0.28 -6.48
N ALA A 343 -5.78 1.03 -6.38
CA ALA A 343 -6.51 2.02 -7.14
C ALA A 343 -6.22 1.96 -8.66
N ALA A 344 -4.99 1.63 -9.05
CA ALA A 344 -4.60 1.57 -10.45
C ALA A 344 -5.12 0.30 -11.15
N GLU A 345 -5.13 -0.84 -10.46
CA GLU A 345 -5.31 -2.14 -11.12
C GLU A 345 -6.70 -2.78 -10.89
N LEU A 346 -7.42 -2.41 -9.83
CA LEU A 346 -8.69 -3.08 -9.48
C LEU A 346 -9.77 -2.89 -10.54
N GLY A 347 -9.75 -1.76 -11.26
CA GLY A 347 -10.70 -1.50 -12.34
C GLY A 347 -10.42 -2.27 -13.64
N GLU A 348 -9.19 -2.78 -13.80
CA GLU A 348 -8.72 -3.48 -15.00
C GLU A 348 -8.70 -5.01 -14.80
N ALA A 349 -8.66 -5.48 -13.55
CA ALA A 349 -8.61 -6.90 -13.23
C ALA A 349 -9.94 -7.63 -13.56
N PRO A 350 -9.90 -8.79 -14.27
CA PRO A 350 -11.09 -9.60 -14.51
C PRO A 350 -11.78 -10.05 -13.21
N PHE A 351 -13.09 -9.88 -13.15
CA PHE A 351 -13.85 -10.22 -11.94
C PHE A 351 -13.72 -11.71 -11.61
N GLY A 352 -13.26 -12.02 -10.39
CA GLY A 352 -13.09 -13.39 -9.92
C GLY A 352 -11.80 -14.08 -10.36
N GLY A 353 -10.98 -13.44 -11.20
CA GLY A 353 -9.67 -13.97 -11.59
C GLY A 353 -8.60 -13.83 -10.49
N VAL A 354 -7.47 -14.49 -10.70
CA VAL A 354 -6.34 -14.50 -9.74
C VAL A 354 -5.81 -13.09 -9.45
N HIS A 355 -5.71 -12.22 -10.46
CA HIS A 355 -5.28 -10.82 -10.28
C HIS A 355 -6.25 -10.05 -9.36
N PHE A 356 -7.56 -10.20 -9.59
CA PHE A 356 -8.58 -9.56 -8.77
C PHE A 356 -8.46 -9.98 -7.31
N LYS A 357 -8.41 -11.30 -7.04
CA LYS A 357 -8.26 -11.82 -5.66
C LYS A 357 -6.96 -11.34 -5.00
N SER A 358 -5.88 -11.21 -5.76
CA SER A 358 -4.59 -10.73 -5.24
C SER A 358 -4.63 -9.27 -4.77
N LEU A 359 -5.41 -8.41 -5.45
CA LEU A 359 -5.64 -7.03 -5.02
C LEU A 359 -6.46 -6.96 -3.73
N PHE A 360 -7.45 -7.85 -3.56
CA PHE A 360 -8.17 -7.99 -2.29
C PHE A 360 -7.26 -8.48 -1.17
N PHE A 361 -6.31 -9.36 -1.45
CA PHE A 361 -5.29 -9.77 -0.49
C PHE A 361 -4.42 -8.58 -0.05
N ILE A 362 -3.95 -7.75 -0.99
CA ILE A 362 -3.23 -6.50 -0.66
C ILE A 362 -4.08 -5.60 0.25
N ALA A 363 -5.38 -5.46 -0.04
CA ALA A 363 -6.28 -4.64 0.76
C ALA A 363 -6.50 -5.22 2.17
N CYS A 364 -6.56 -6.55 2.33
CA CYS A 364 -6.57 -7.21 3.65
C CYS A 364 -5.32 -6.87 4.46
N ILE A 365 -4.16 -6.96 3.82
CA ILE A 365 -2.87 -6.67 4.45
C ILE A 365 -2.79 -5.18 4.85
N LEU A 366 -3.19 -4.27 3.97
CA LEU A 366 -3.28 -2.84 4.27
C LEU A 366 -4.22 -2.55 5.45
N PHE A 367 -5.38 -3.22 5.51
CA PHE A 367 -6.33 -3.11 6.62
C PHE A 367 -5.69 -3.55 7.94
N VAL A 368 -5.04 -4.72 7.96
CA VAL A 368 -4.34 -5.23 9.15
C VAL A 368 -3.23 -4.28 9.59
N PHE A 369 -2.42 -3.78 8.67
CA PHE A 369 -1.36 -2.82 8.98
C PHE A 369 -1.92 -1.52 9.57
N THR A 370 -2.97 -0.98 8.97
CA THR A 370 -3.62 0.25 9.45
C THR A 370 -4.21 0.04 10.84
N LEU A 371 -4.87 -1.09 11.08
CA LEU A 371 -5.41 -1.47 12.38
C LEU A 371 -4.30 -1.59 13.43
N LEU A 372 -3.20 -2.27 13.12
CA LEU A 372 -2.07 -2.44 14.03
C LEU A 372 -1.45 -1.09 14.40
N ILE A 373 -1.25 -0.20 13.43
CA ILE A 373 -0.68 1.13 13.68
C ILE A 373 -1.59 1.95 14.59
N ASN A 374 -2.91 1.93 14.33
CA ASN A 374 -3.88 2.62 15.18
C ASN A 374 -3.93 2.04 16.60
N LEU A 375 -3.93 0.71 16.75
CA LEU A 375 -3.92 0.04 18.05
C LEU A 375 -2.64 0.32 18.84
N ILE A 376 -1.48 0.29 18.20
CA ILE A 376 -0.20 0.63 18.83
C ILE A 376 -0.24 2.08 19.31
N ALA A 377 -0.73 2.98 18.48
CA ALA A 377 -0.81 4.39 18.83
C ALA A 377 -1.76 4.64 20.01
N GLU A 378 -2.94 4.03 20.02
CA GLU A 378 -3.90 4.12 21.11
C GLU A 378 -3.33 3.54 22.42
N TYR A 379 -2.64 2.39 22.34
CA TYR A 379 -1.96 1.79 23.49
C TYR A 379 -0.87 2.71 24.08
N LEU A 380 -0.10 3.40 23.23
CA LEU A 380 0.91 4.36 23.67
C LEU A 380 0.29 5.58 24.37
N ILE A 381 -0.86 6.05 23.89
CA ILE A 381 -1.62 7.16 24.50
C ILE A 381 -2.15 6.76 25.88
N GLU A 382 -2.76 5.58 26.01
CA GLU A 382 -3.36 5.12 27.27
C GLU A 382 -2.30 4.91 28.37
N LYS A 383 -1.13 4.39 27.99
CA LYS A 383 -0.02 4.17 28.95
C LYS A 383 0.52 5.48 29.53
N GLN A 384 0.55 6.56 28.75
CA GLN A 384 1.08 7.84 29.19
C GLN A 384 0.07 8.71 29.93
N THR A 385 -1.23 8.52 29.70
CA THR A 385 -2.28 9.22 30.48
C THR A 385 -2.46 8.66 31.89
N LYS A 386 -1.98 7.43 32.15
CA LYS A 386 -2.00 6.79 33.47
C LYS A 386 -0.76 7.10 34.33
N ASN A 387 0.29 7.68 33.76
CA ASN A 387 1.51 8.11 34.47
C ASN A 387 1.52 9.64 34.59
#